data_AF-A0A7J9HS56-F1
#
_entry.id   AF-A0A7J9HS56-F1
#
_cell.length_a   1.000
_cell.length_b   1.000
_cell.length_c   1.000
_cell.angle_alpha   90.00
_cell.angle_beta   90.00
_cell.angle_gamma   90.00
#
_symmetry.space_group_name_H-M   'P 1'
#
loop_
_entity.id
_entity.type
_entity.pdbx_description
1 polymer ?
#
loop_
_entity_poly.entity_id
_entity_poly.type
_entity_poly.pdbx_seq_one_letter_code
_entity_poly.pdbx_strand_id
1 'polypeptide(L)' 'IDHSIVESFGGGGKVCITSRVYPTLAINKAARLYAFNYGSQSIKISKLNAWSMKTAKVN' A
#
# COMPACT_ATOMS: atom_id res chain seq x y z
N ILE A 1 0.61 4.60 1.77
CA ILE A 1 1.29 3.80 2.83
C ILE A 1 2.28 4.74 3.49
N ASP A 2 2.09 5.02 4.77
CA ASP A 2 2.97 5.89 5.55
C ASP A 2 3.25 5.23 6.90
N HIS A 3 4.35 4.48 6.98
CA HIS A 3 4.81 3.76 8.17
C HIS A 3 3.69 2.95 8.88
N SER A 4 3.00 3.54 9.86
CA SER A 4 1.95 2.91 10.68
C SER A 4 0.52 3.09 10.17
N ILE A 5 0.32 3.78 9.03
CA ILE A 5 -1.00 4.00 8.44
C ILE A 5 -1.04 3.57 6.96
N VAL A 6 -2.16 2.93 6.59
CA VAL A 6 -2.46 2.54 5.20
C VAL A 6 -3.86 3.04 4.85
N GLU A 7 -3.93 3.88 3.82
CA GLU A 7 -5.18 4.36 3.24
C GLU A 7 -5.38 3.69 1.88
N SER A 8 -6.51 3.00 1.72
CA SER A 8 -6.83 2.21 0.53
C SER A 8 -8.06 2.79 -0.16
N PHE A 9 -7.96 3.03 -1.48
CA PHE A 9 -9.03 3.61 -2.29
C PHE A 9 -9.39 2.67 -3.46
N GLY A 10 -10.58 2.08 -3.40
CA GLY A 10 -11.10 1.17 -4.43
C GLY A 10 -12.00 1.88 -5.43
N GLY A 11 -11.97 1.46 -6.70
CA GLY A 11 -12.88 1.97 -7.73
C GLY A 11 -12.81 3.48 -7.95
N GLY A 12 -11.64 4.10 -7.74
CA GLY A 12 -11.46 5.55 -7.83
C GLY A 12 -11.96 6.34 -6.62
N GLY A 13 -12.08 5.71 -5.44
CA GLY A 13 -12.50 6.37 -4.20
C GLY A 13 -13.97 6.14 -3.81
N LYS A 14 -14.68 5.24 -4.51
CA LYS A 14 -16.03 4.82 -4.12
C LYS A 14 -16.05 4.05 -2.80
N VAL A 15 -14.94 3.38 -2.50
CA VAL A 15 -14.73 2.65 -1.26
C VAL A 15 -13.39 3.07 -0.67
N CYS A 16 -13.40 3.46 0.59
CA CYS A 16 -12.23 3.92 1.33
C CYS A 16 -12.09 3.10 2.61
N ILE A 17 -10.87 2.61 2.89
CA ILE A 17 -10.56 1.87 4.11
C ILE A 17 -9.23 2.39 4.66
N THR A 18 -9.23 2.78 5.93
CA THR A 18 -8.04 3.24 6.66
C THR A 18 -7.70 2.26 7.77
N SER A 19 -6.44 1.85 7.82
CA SER A 19 -5.93 0.89 8.81
C SER A 19 -4.69 1.42 9.52
N ARG A 20 -4.55 1.07 10.80
CA ARG A 20 -3.35 1.32 11.61
C ARG A 20 -2.65 0.01 11.93
N VAL A 21 -1.32 -0.04 11.76
CA VAL A 21 -0.50 -1.23 11.97
C VAL A 21 0.84 -0.87 12.61
N TYR A 22 1.42 -1.80 13.38
CA TYR A 22 2.68 -1.61 14.11
C TYR A 22 3.59 -2.84 13.96
N PRO A 23 4.22 -3.03 12.78
CA PRO A 23 5.07 -4.18 12.52
C PRO A 23 6.40 -4.10 13.29
N THR A 24 6.96 -5.25 13.66
CA THR A 24 8.28 -5.34 14.32
C THR A 24 9.44 -5.52 13.33
N LEU A 25 9.16 -6.06 12.14
CA LEU A 25 10.20 -6.38 11.13
C LEU A 25 10.16 -5.45 9.91
N ALA A 26 8.96 -5.13 9.40
CA ALA A 26 8.78 -4.34 8.19
C ALA A 26 8.84 -2.83 8.48
N ILE A 27 10.01 -2.35 8.91
CA ILE A 27 10.24 -0.93 9.28
C ILE A 27 11.21 -0.29 8.29
N ASN A 28 10.90 0.91 7.81
CA ASN A 28 11.74 1.70 6.90
C ASN A 28 12.23 0.88 5.69
N LYS A 29 13.55 0.73 5.53
CA LYS A 29 14.19 0.00 4.42
C LYS A 29 13.92 -1.51 4.45
N ALA A 30 13.47 -2.06 5.58
CA ALA A 30 13.10 -3.47 5.68
C ALA A 30 11.68 -3.74 5.14
N ALA A 31 10.85 -2.69 4.97
CA ALA A 31 9.53 -2.84 4.37
C ALA A 31 9.62 -3.23 2.89
N ARG A 32 8.70 -4.08 2.44
CA ARG A 32 8.61 -4.59 1.07
C ARG A 32 7.19 -4.43 0.55
N LEU A 33 7.03 -4.26 -0.76
CA LEU A 33 5.74 -4.15 -1.45
C LEU A 33 5.60 -5.27 -2.46
N TYR A 34 4.42 -5.90 -2.50
CA TYR A 34 4.12 -7.03 -3.38
C TYR A 34 2.79 -6.82 -4.09
N ALA A 35 2.70 -7.30 -5.33
CA ALA A 35 1.43 -7.59 -6.00
C ALA A 35 1.26 -9.12 -6.02
N PHE A 36 0.10 -9.62 -5.59
CA PHE A 36 -0.11 -11.06 -5.44
C PHE A 36 -1.51 -11.48 -5.90
N ASN A 37 -1.64 -12.75 -6.27
CA ASN A 37 -2.90 -13.41 -6.55
C ASN A 37 -2.84 -14.84 -5.99
N TYR A 38 -3.72 -15.16 -5.05
CA TYR A 38 -3.88 -16.51 -4.50
C TYR A 38 -5.22 -17.16 -4.90
N GLY A 39 -5.90 -16.61 -5.92
CA GLY A 39 -7.07 -17.24 -6.52
C GLY A 39 -6.70 -18.40 -7.45
N SER A 40 -7.68 -19.23 -7.80
CA SER A 40 -7.49 -20.37 -8.72
C SER A 40 -7.33 -19.95 -10.19
N GLN A 41 -7.79 -18.76 -10.55
CA GLN A 41 -7.66 -18.20 -11.89
C GLN A 41 -6.58 -17.13 -11.93
N SER A 42 -5.85 -17.12 -13.05
CA SER A 42 -4.86 -16.08 -13.32
C SER A 42 -5.53 -14.75 -13.64
N ILE A 43 -4.92 -13.67 -13.16
CA ILE A 43 -5.32 -12.30 -13.49
C ILE A 43 -4.17 -11.56 -14.18
N LYS A 44 -4.49 -10.54 -14.96
CA LYS A 44 -3.52 -9.66 -15.60
C LYS A 44 -3.56 -8.28 -14.96
N ILE A 45 -2.42 -7.78 -14.50
CA ILE A 45 -2.25 -6.39 -14.09
C ILE A 45 -2.01 -5.56 -15.35
N SER A 46 -2.99 -4.75 -15.76
CA SER A 46 -2.87 -3.90 -16.95
C SER A 46 -1.91 -2.72 -16.75
N LYS A 47 -1.86 -2.15 -15.55
CA LYS A 47 -0.94 -1.08 -15.14
C LYS A 47 -0.71 -1.12 -13.63
N LEU A 48 0.54 -0.94 -13.21
CA LEU A 48 0.91 -0.72 -11.81
C LEU A 48 1.97 0.37 -11.76
N ASN A 49 1.74 1.39 -10.94
CA ASN A 49 2.73 2.44 -10.69
C ASN A 49 2.96 2.52 -9.18
N ALA A 50 4.21 2.67 -8.77
CA ALA A 50 4.61 2.87 -7.39
C ALA A 50 5.57 4.06 -7.32
N TRP A 51 5.33 4.94 -6.35
CA TRP A 51 6.15 6.13 -6.14
C TRP A 51 6.65 6.17 -4.71
N SER A 52 7.95 6.42 -4.54
CA SER A 52 8.52 6.76 -3.24
C SER A 52 8.08 8.16 -2.85
N MET A 53 7.44 8.29 -1.69
CA MET A 53 6.94 9.56 -1.18
C MET A 53 8.02 10.25 -0.34
N LYS A 54 8.22 11.55 -0.56
CA LYS A 54 9.08 12.38 0.30
C LYS A 54 8.30 12.80 1.55
N THR A 55 9.02 12.98 2.65
CA THR A 55 8.44 13.53 3.89
C THR A 55 7.96 14.96 3.65
N ALA A 56 6.71 15.24 4.03
CA ALA A 56 6.17 16.60 4.03
C ALA A 56 6.64 17.36 5.27
N LYS A 57 6.85 18.67 5.15
CA LYS A 57 6.95 19.55 6.32
C LYS A 57 5.53 19.82 6.80
N VAL A 58 5.23 19.33 8.00
CA VAL A 58 3.96 19.59 8.70
C VAL A 58 4.27 20.58 9.82
N ASN A 59 3.35 21.52 10.06
CA ASN A 59 3.51 22.63 10.99
C ASN A 59 3.60 22.19 12.45
#